data_AF-A0A2D0I4S2-F1
#
_entry.id   AF-A0A2D0I4S2-F1
#
_cell.length_a   1.000
_cell.length_b   1.000
_cell.length_c   1.000
_cell.angle_alpha   90.00
_cell.angle_beta   90.00
_cell.angle_gamma   90.00
#
_symmetry.space_group_name_H-M   'P 1'
#
loop_
_entity.id
_entity.type
_entity.pdbx_description
1 polymer ?
#
loop_
_entity_poly.entity_id
_entity_poly.type
_entity_poly.pdbx_seq_one_letter_code
_entity_poly.pdbx_strand_id
1 'polypeptide(L)'
;MKYPCKLSWNHNSKVANSKNAQNIRPTFESHCISLIASKLHSRYTERMKTVSPVLFSPFTHLDAAFTTRHGGVSHPPFNSANLAFHVGDNPDNVIKNHDLLAAQFNYNRHHLIHMRQIHSDKIIQIDPTFTFDSPPECDALITNHRNIPLMVMSADCTGILLYDPLHNAIGAIHAGRAGALAEILPKTIHAMHESFGTSKEDLYIVLGPSIGGCCYEINESIALECEQKGYSDSLRREKGKVFLAVNTILLQQLDTLNIQKERIEVIEHCTACKNDDYFSYRADTQQTGRIAGLILLH
;
A
#
# COMPACT_ATOMS: atom_id res chain seq x y z
N MET A 1 -38.28 -31.27 -9.42
CA MET A 1 -39.36 -32.12 -8.84
C MET A 1 -39.32 -31.98 -7.34
N LYS A 2 -40.44 -31.53 -6.76
CA LYS A 2 -40.69 -31.37 -5.32
C LYS A 2 -40.89 -32.75 -4.70
N TYR A 3 -40.39 -33.00 -3.49
CA TYR A 3 -41.06 -33.89 -2.53
C TYR A 3 -40.96 -33.34 -1.10
N PRO A 4 -42.00 -33.52 -0.26
CA PRO A 4 -42.28 -32.65 0.89
C PRO A 4 -42.22 -33.35 2.26
N CYS A 5 -42.10 -32.52 3.30
CA CYS A 5 -42.72 -32.52 4.64
C CYS A 5 -43.33 -33.82 5.20
N LYS A 6 -43.01 -34.15 6.48
CA LYS A 6 -44.03 -34.32 7.54
C LYS A 6 -43.43 -34.42 8.95
N LEU A 7 -43.89 -33.51 9.82
CA LEU A 7 -43.84 -33.56 11.28
C LEU A 7 -44.97 -34.46 11.81
N SER A 8 -44.73 -35.15 12.92
CA SER A 8 -45.78 -35.73 13.77
C SER A 8 -45.42 -35.55 15.24
N TRP A 9 -46.33 -34.93 15.98
CA TRP A 9 -46.36 -34.85 17.45
C TRP A 9 -47.35 -35.90 17.98
N ASN A 10 -47.05 -36.52 19.11
CA ASN A 10 -48.02 -37.24 19.92
C ASN A 10 -47.78 -36.99 21.42
N HIS A 11 -48.84 -36.57 22.11
CA HIS A 11 -48.96 -36.39 23.56
C HIS A 11 -49.48 -37.68 24.24
N ASN A 12 -48.99 -37.98 25.45
CA ASN A 12 -49.75 -38.42 26.64
C ASN A 12 -48.76 -38.98 27.70
N SER A 13 -48.51 -38.30 28.82
CA SER A 13 -49.29 -38.17 30.06
C SER A 13 -48.98 -39.27 31.09
N LYS A 14 -48.46 -38.86 32.26
CA LYS A 14 -48.81 -39.35 33.60
C LYS A 14 -48.05 -38.59 34.69
N VAL A 15 -48.80 -38.17 35.70
CA VAL A 15 -48.38 -37.44 36.90
C VAL A 15 -48.20 -38.44 38.06
N ALA A 16 -47.13 -38.31 38.84
CA ALA A 16 -47.07 -38.82 40.21
C ALA A 16 -46.09 -37.98 41.06
N ASN A 17 -46.60 -37.49 42.19
CA ASN A 17 -45.92 -36.72 43.24
C ASN A 17 -44.94 -37.60 44.05
N SER A 18 -43.74 -37.10 44.36
CA SER A 18 -43.28 -36.91 45.76
C SER A 18 -41.81 -36.45 45.84
N LYS A 19 -41.61 -35.28 46.45
CA LYS A 19 -40.49 -34.89 47.35
C LYS A 19 -39.10 -35.47 47.04
N ASN A 20 -38.27 -34.68 46.36
CA ASN A 20 -36.91 -34.39 46.81
C ASN A 20 -36.37 -33.18 46.02
N ALA A 21 -36.21 -32.06 46.72
CA ALA A 21 -35.51 -30.89 46.22
C ALA A 21 -34.01 -31.15 46.36
N GLN A 22 -33.30 -31.36 45.25
CA GLN A 22 -31.85 -31.17 45.15
C GLN A 22 -31.42 -31.15 43.66
N ASN A 23 -30.81 -30.04 43.25
CA ASN A 23 -29.98 -29.84 42.07
C ASN A 23 -30.54 -30.18 40.68
N ILE A 24 -31.16 -29.18 40.04
CA ILE A 24 -31.25 -29.07 38.57
C ILE A 24 -30.45 -27.84 38.15
N ARG A 25 -29.28 -28.04 37.54
CA ARG A 25 -28.65 -27.06 36.63
C ARG A 25 -28.62 -27.69 35.24
N PRO A 26 -29.36 -27.15 34.25
CA PRO A 26 -29.13 -27.44 32.85
C PRO A 26 -28.34 -26.27 32.25
N THR A 27 -27.08 -26.49 31.90
CA THR A 27 -26.35 -25.54 31.02
C THR A 27 -25.56 -26.31 29.98
N PHE A 28 -26.27 -26.97 29.08
CA PHE A 28 -25.73 -27.41 27.79
C PHE A 28 -26.10 -26.36 26.74
N GLU A 29 -25.57 -25.14 26.87
CA GLU A 29 -25.82 -24.08 25.89
C GLU A 29 -24.73 -22.99 25.85
N SER A 30 -23.47 -23.34 26.13
CA SER A 30 -22.34 -22.41 25.95
C SER A 30 -21.32 -22.83 24.89
N HIS A 31 -21.37 -24.08 24.40
CA HIS A 31 -20.41 -24.56 23.40
C HIS A 31 -20.88 -24.44 21.94
N CYS A 32 -22.19 -24.31 21.69
CA CYS A 32 -22.69 -24.13 20.31
C CYS A 32 -22.68 -22.67 19.84
N ILE A 33 -22.70 -21.69 20.75
CA ILE A 33 -22.69 -20.27 20.37
C ILE A 33 -21.28 -19.79 19.99
N SER A 34 -20.21 -20.29 20.64
CA SER A 34 -18.84 -19.90 20.27
C SER A 34 -18.37 -20.51 18.94
N LEU A 35 -18.84 -21.72 18.60
CA LEU A 35 -18.56 -22.38 17.32
C LEU A 35 -19.35 -21.79 16.15
N ILE A 36 -20.51 -21.18 16.40
CA ILE A 36 -21.27 -20.44 15.38
C ILE A 36 -20.71 -19.02 15.21
N ALA A 37 -20.22 -18.38 16.28
CA ALA A 37 -19.55 -17.09 16.21
C ALA A 37 -18.19 -17.16 15.47
N SER A 38 -17.42 -18.23 15.66
CA SER A 38 -16.15 -18.45 14.95
C SER A 38 -16.34 -18.95 13.50
N LYS A 39 -17.44 -19.66 13.20
CA LYS A 39 -17.77 -20.08 11.83
C LYS A 39 -18.54 -19.02 11.02
N LEU A 40 -19.03 -17.94 11.63
CA LEU A 40 -19.64 -16.81 10.91
C LEU A 40 -18.69 -15.64 10.66
N HIS A 41 -17.50 -15.60 11.29
CA HIS A 41 -16.41 -14.67 10.92
C HIS A 41 -15.50 -15.18 9.78
N SER A 42 -15.78 -16.39 9.27
CA SER A 42 -15.20 -16.92 8.04
C SER A 42 -16.03 -16.53 6.79
N ARG A 43 -16.63 -15.35 6.78
CA ARG A 43 -16.91 -14.70 5.50
C ARG A 43 -15.57 -14.25 5.01
N TYR A 44 -15.05 -14.87 3.95
CA TYR A 44 -13.84 -14.46 3.23
C TYR A 44 -13.72 -12.93 3.27
N THR A 45 -12.95 -12.38 4.21
CA THR A 45 -12.44 -11.03 4.05
C THR A 45 -11.44 -11.19 2.93
N GLU A 46 -11.86 -10.82 1.72
CA GLU A 46 -10.94 -10.78 0.60
C GLU A 46 -9.73 -9.98 1.05
N ARG A 47 -8.57 -10.64 1.10
CA ARG A 47 -7.31 -9.97 1.42
C ARG A 47 -7.09 -8.90 0.36
N MET A 48 -6.49 -7.78 0.77
CA MET A 48 -6.10 -6.76 -0.18
C MET A 48 -5.10 -7.39 -1.15
N LYS A 49 -5.40 -7.32 -2.45
CA LYS A 49 -4.48 -7.87 -3.45
C LYS A 49 -3.25 -6.95 -3.50
N THR A 50 -2.08 -7.55 -3.40
CA THR A 50 -0.78 -6.85 -3.36
C THR A 50 0.20 -7.45 -4.36
N VAL A 51 1.17 -6.66 -4.78
CA VAL A 51 2.37 -7.10 -5.49
C VAL A 51 3.54 -7.01 -4.52
N SER A 52 4.13 -8.15 -4.19
CA SER A 52 5.33 -8.21 -3.34
C SER A 52 6.57 -8.10 -4.20
N PRO A 53 7.54 -7.23 -3.87
CA PRO A 53 8.81 -7.14 -4.58
C PRO A 53 9.62 -8.43 -4.45
N VAL A 54 10.08 -8.98 -5.57
CA VAL A 54 10.89 -10.21 -5.56
C VAL A 54 12.26 -9.93 -4.93
N LEU A 55 12.80 -8.74 -5.15
CA LEU A 55 14.11 -8.30 -4.64
C LEU A 55 14.17 -8.33 -3.11
N PHE A 56 13.04 -8.12 -2.43
CA PHE A 56 12.96 -8.14 -0.97
C PHE A 56 12.64 -9.52 -0.39
N SER A 57 12.29 -10.51 -1.21
CA SER A 57 11.89 -11.85 -0.75
C SER A 57 12.92 -12.59 0.13
N PRO A 58 14.25 -12.37 0.03
CA PRO A 58 15.20 -13.02 0.92
C PRO A 58 15.20 -12.48 2.36
N PHE A 59 14.61 -11.30 2.62
CA PHE A 59 14.71 -10.63 3.92
C PHE A 59 13.51 -10.97 4.82
N THR A 60 13.69 -11.96 5.70
CA THR A 60 12.59 -12.50 6.52
C THR A 60 12.07 -11.57 7.63
N HIS A 61 12.74 -10.45 7.90
CA HIS A 61 12.35 -9.46 8.90
C HIS A 61 11.85 -8.15 8.27
N LEU A 62 11.61 -8.18 6.97
CA LEU A 62 11.12 -7.06 6.17
C LEU A 62 9.82 -7.48 5.50
N ASP A 63 8.75 -6.72 5.74
CA ASP A 63 7.56 -6.77 4.92
C ASP A 63 7.56 -5.59 3.96
N ALA A 64 7.27 -5.87 2.68
CA ALA A 64 7.14 -4.84 1.66
C ALA A 64 6.13 -5.27 0.59
N ALA A 65 5.29 -4.33 0.18
CA ALA A 65 4.25 -4.59 -0.81
C ALA A 65 3.73 -3.31 -1.47
N PHE A 66 3.23 -3.46 -2.70
CA PHE A 66 2.41 -2.46 -3.35
C PHE A 66 0.96 -2.96 -3.44
N THR A 67 0.00 -2.16 -2.98
CA THR A 67 -1.42 -2.50 -3.06
C THR A 67 -1.96 -2.32 -4.48
N THR A 68 -3.07 -3.00 -4.75
CA THR A 68 -3.89 -2.81 -5.95
C THR A 68 -5.19 -2.10 -5.56
N ARG A 69 -6.10 -1.87 -6.51
CA ARG A 69 -7.43 -1.34 -6.20
C ARG A 69 -8.39 -2.37 -5.57
N HIS A 70 -7.98 -3.62 -5.39
CA HIS A 70 -8.87 -4.73 -4.99
C HIS A 70 -8.73 -5.14 -3.52
N GLY A 71 -9.82 -5.64 -2.94
CA GLY A 71 -9.86 -6.21 -1.59
C GLY A 71 -10.05 -5.16 -0.47
N GLY A 72 -10.71 -4.04 -0.79
CA GLY A 72 -11.18 -3.07 0.19
C GLY A 72 -12.69 -2.92 0.22
N VAL A 73 -13.18 -1.85 0.84
CA VAL A 73 -14.62 -1.60 1.09
C VAL A 73 -15.17 -0.32 0.46
N SER A 74 -14.30 0.49 -0.16
CA SER A 74 -14.72 1.75 -0.77
C SER A 74 -15.63 1.53 -1.98
N HIS A 75 -16.52 2.48 -2.21
CA HIS A 75 -17.45 2.48 -3.34
C HIS A 75 -16.90 3.29 -4.52
N PRO A 76 -17.46 3.13 -5.74
CA PRO A 76 -17.08 3.98 -6.86
C PRO A 76 -17.17 5.48 -6.51
N PRO A 77 -16.23 6.31 -6.96
CA PRO A 77 -15.11 6.00 -7.88
C PRO A 77 -13.86 5.42 -7.20
N PHE A 78 -13.90 5.13 -5.90
CA PHE A 78 -12.77 4.67 -5.09
C PHE A 78 -12.74 3.15 -4.91
N ASN A 79 -13.52 2.42 -5.72
CA ASN A 79 -13.67 0.98 -5.56
C ASN A 79 -12.33 0.25 -5.82
N SER A 80 -11.85 -0.59 -4.91
CA SER A 80 -12.37 -0.94 -3.57
C SER A 80 -11.40 -0.59 -2.44
N ALA A 81 -10.09 -0.60 -2.70
CA ALA A 81 -9.03 -0.51 -1.69
C ALA A 81 -8.36 0.86 -1.61
N ASN A 82 -9.13 1.94 -1.58
CA ASN A 82 -8.57 3.27 -1.42
C ASN A 82 -8.01 3.49 0.00
N LEU A 83 -6.76 3.92 0.10
CA LEU A 83 -6.07 4.22 1.36
C LEU A 83 -5.93 5.72 1.64
N ALA A 84 -6.34 6.59 0.71
CA ALA A 84 -6.17 8.03 0.84
C ALA A 84 -7.40 8.74 1.38
N PHE A 85 -7.20 9.57 2.40
CA PHE A 85 -8.23 10.45 2.97
C PHE A 85 -8.52 11.70 2.12
N HIS A 86 -7.57 12.14 1.30
CA HIS A 86 -7.60 13.45 0.62
C HIS A 86 -8.28 13.43 -0.76
N VAL A 87 -8.90 12.31 -1.14
CA VAL A 87 -9.50 12.12 -2.50
C VAL A 87 -11.02 12.24 -2.52
N GLY A 88 -11.65 12.48 -1.37
CA GLY A 88 -13.10 12.64 -1.24
C GLY A 88 -13.88 11.34 -1.01
N ASP A 89 -13.20 10.25 -0.63
CA ASP A 89 -13.83 9.01 -0.19
C ASP A 89 -14.41 9.14 1.24
N ASN A 90 -15.29 8.23 1.62
CA ASN A 90 -15.80 8.15 2.99
C ASN A 90 -14.65 7.78 3.95
N PRO A 91 -14.33 8.62 4.96
CA PRO A 91 -13.25 8.36 5.91
C PRO A 91 -13.36 7.01 6.62
N ASP A 92 -14.57 6.52 6.92
CA ASP A 92 -14.77 5.22 7.59
C ASP A 92 -14.36 4.06 6.69
N ASN A 93 -14.60 4.16 5.38
CA ASN A 93 -14.14 3.17 4.40
C ASN A 93 -12.61 3.17 4.30
N VAL A 94 -12.00 4.35 4.28
CA VAL A 94 -10.54 4.50 4.24
C VAL A 94 -9.90 3.90 5.49
N ILE A 95 -10.43 4.20 6.69
CA ILE A 95 -9.98 3.61 7.96
C ILE A 95 -10.08 2.08 7.89
N LYS A 96 -11.22 1.54 7.42
CA LYS A 96 -11.40 0.10 7.30
C LYS A 96 -10.44 -0.54 6.30
N ASN A 97 -10.11 0.13 5.20
CA ASN A 97 -9.09 -0.34 4.26
C ASN A 97 -7.69 -0.38 4.90
N HIS A 98 -7.35 0.62 5.72
CA HIS A 98 -6.10 0.59 6.51
C HIS A 98 -6.11 -0.54 7.55
N ASP A 99 -7.23 -0.79 8.23
CA ASP A 99 -7.36 -1.89 9.20
C ASP A 99 -7.19 -3.27 8.51
N LEU A 100 -7.74 -3.43 7.30
CA LEU A 100 -7.58 -4.64 6.49
C LEU A 100 -6.11 -4.86 6.10
N LEU A 101 -5.41 -3.80 5.69
CA LEU A 101 -3.99 -3.87 5.35
C LEU A 101 -3.13 -4.16 6.59
N ALA A 102 -3.41 -3.50 7.71
CA ALA A 102 -2.74 -3.71 8.99
C ALA A 102 -2.87 -5.15 9.49
N ALA A 103 -4.07 -5.74 9.39
CA ALA A 103 -4.30 -7.14 9.72
C ALA A 103 -3.55 -8.10 8.78
N GLN A 104 -3.42 -7.76 7.50
CA GLN A 104 -2.71 -8.58 6.52
C GLN A 104 -1.19 -8.65 6.76
N PHE A 105 -0.58 -7.54 7.16
CA PHE A 105 0.86 -7.42 7.44
C PHE A 105 1.20 -7.44 8.94
N ASN A 106 0.23 -7.76 9.80
CA ASN A 106 0.39 -7.90 11.24
C ASN A 106 1.07 -6.71 11.94
N TYR A 107 0.67 -5.48 11.59
CA TYR A 107 1.14 -4.26 12.26
C TYR A 107 -0.02 -3.52 12.96
N ASN A 108 0.31 -2.69 13.95
CA ASN A 108 -0.67 -1.78 14.54
C ASN A 108 -0.85 -0.55 13.64
N ARG A 109 -2.06 -0.33 13.11
CA ARG A 109 -2.36 0.83 12.24
C ARG A 109 -1.94 2.17 12.85
N HIS A 110 -2.01 2.33 14.18
CA HIS A 110 -1.62 3.59 14.83
C HIS A 110 -0.11 3.89 14.76
N HIS A 111 0.73 2.89 14.48
CA HIS A 111 2.17 3.07 14.28
C HIS A 111 2.55 3.32 12.82
N LEU A 112 1.64 3.09 11.87
CA LEU A 112 1.87 3.39 10.47
C LEU A 112 2.04 4.89 10.28
N ILE A 113 3.14 5.30 9.65
CA ILE A 113 3.33 6.67 9.21
C ILE A 113 3.18 6.74 7.69
N HIS A 114 2.16 7.47 7.27
CA HIS A 114 2.00 7.88 5.87
C HIS A 114 2.35 9.36 5.72
N MET A 115 2.36 9.85 4.48
CA MET A 115 2.73 11.23 4.17
C MET A 115 1.51 12.09 3.85
N ARG A 116 1.62 13.38 4.15
CA ARG A 116 0.88 14.44 3.45
C ARG A 116 1.73 14.89 2.27
N GLN A 117 1.57 14.18 1.16
CA GLN A 117 2.36 14.37 -0.06
C GLN A 117 2.05 15.70 -0.75
N ILE A 118 3.09 16.45 -1.11
CA ILE A 118 2.99 17.78 -1.72
C ILE A 118 3.77 17.89 -3.04
N HIS A 119 4.26 16.77 -3.60
CA HIS A 119 5.05 16.71 -4.83
C HIS A 119 6.36 17.52 -4.75
N SER A 120 6.93 17.59 -3.55
CA SER A 120 8.22 18.22 -3.24
C SER A 120 9.37 17.22 -3.29
N ASP A 121 10.56 17.66 -2.87
CA ASP A 121 11.74 16.85 -2.56
C ASP A 121 12.02 16.78 -1.04
N LYS A 122 11.05 17.15 -0.22
CA LYS A 122 11.20 17.20 1.23
C LYS A 122 11.21 15.78 1.83
N ILE A 123 12.28 15.48 2.55
CA ILE A 123 12.53 14.20 3.22
C ILE A 123 12.40 14.38 4.73
N ILE A 124 11.76 13.44 5.40
CA ILE A 124 11.61 13.42 6.86
C ILE A 124 12.13 12.09 7.41
N GLN A 125 13.07 12.17 8.34
CA GLN A 125 13.38 11.07 9.23
C GLN A 125 12.29 10.99 10.30
N ILE A 126 11.73 9.80 10.52
CA ILE A 126 10.67 9.61 11.52
C ILE A 126 11.19 9.89 12.92
N ASP A 127 10.42 10.67 13.66
CA ASP A 127 10.53 10.84 15.10
C ASP A 127 9.18 10.50 15.79
N PRO A 128 9.15 10.39 17.14
CA PRO A 128 7.95 9.97 17.87
C PRO A 128 6.75 10.94 17.83
N THR A 129 6.88 12.13 17.24
CA THR A 129 5.79 13.11 17.16
C THR A 129 4.81 12.82 16.03
N PHE A 130 5.24 12.07 15.01
CA PHE A 130 4.37 11.67 13.90
C PHE A 130 3.54 10.46 14.26
N THR A 131 2.28 10.48 13.83
CA THR A 131 1.33 9.39 14.05
C THR A 131 0.50 9.17 12.79
N PHE A 132 -0.28 8.09 12.78
CA PHE A 132 -1.26 7.84 11.71
C PHE A 132 -2.18 9.06 11.44
N ASP A 133 -2.65 9.73 12.50
CA ASP A 133 -3.58 10.86 12.37
C ASP A 133 -2.88 12.21 12.16
N SER A 134 -1.55 12.26 12.36
CA SER A 134 -0.72 13.46 12.19
C SER A 134 0.48 13.17 11.27
N PRO A 135 0.23 12.91 9.98
CA PRO A 135 1.29 12.62 9.02
C PRO A 135 2.11 13.89 8.69
N PRO A 136 3.44 13.78 8.55
CA PRO A 136 4.29 14.90 8.13
C PRO A 136 3.98 15.34 6.69
N GLU A 137 4.11 16.64 6.43
CA GLU A 137 4.14 17.19 5.08
C GLU A 137 5.53 16.98 4.45
N CYS A 138 5.61 16.02 3.53
CA CYS A 138 6.83 15.57 2.87
C CYS A 138 6.49 14.60 1.72
N ASP A 139 7.50 14.22 0.94
CA ASP A 139 7.36 13.24 -0.15
C ASP A 139 8.36 12.07 -0.01
N ALA A 140 9.15 12.03 1.06
CA ALA A 140 9.94 10.88 1.44
C ALA A 140 10.01 10.73 2.96
N LEU A 141 9.88 9.48 3.42
CA LEU A 141 10.07 9.08 4.81
C LEU A 141 11.23 8.11 4.92
N ILE A 142 12.03 8.24 5.97
CA ILE A 142 13.10 7.30 6.31
C ILE A 142 13.09 6.96 7.80
N THR A 143 13.46 5.73 8.17
CA THR A 143 13.60 5.31 9.57
C THR A 143 14.50 4.07 9.69
N ASN A 144 15.13 3.90 10.84
CA ASN A 144 15.75 2.63 11.26
C ASN A 144 15.05 1.99 12.48
N HIS A 145 13.88 2.53 12.86
CA HIS A 145 13.08 1.99 13.93
C HIS A 145 12.23 0.82 13.44
N ARG A 146 12.29 -0.29 14.18
CA ARG A 146 11.42 -1.46 13.97
C ARG A 146 9.98 -1.14 14.38
N ASN A 147 9.03 -1.88 13.81
CA ASN A 147 7.61 -1.83 14.10
C ASN A 147 6.94 -0.47 13.79
N ILE A 148 7.56 0.32 12.91
CA ILE A 148 7.01 1.57 12.34
C ILE A 148 6.88 1.37 10.82
N PRO A 149 5.70 0.99 10.31
CA PRO A 149 5.50 0.88 8.89
C PRO A 149 5.52 2.26 8.23
N LEU A 150 6.12 2.35 7.04
CA LEU A 150 6.10 3.55 6.20
C LEU A 150 5.19 3.33 5.00
N MET A 151 4.42 4.35 4.61
CA MET A 151 3.54 4.28 3.45
C MET A 151 3.64 5.49 2.52
N VAL A 152 3.81 5.19 1.24
CA VAL A 152 3.64 6.12 0.13
C VAL A 152 2.36 5.80 -0.62
N MET A 153 1.57 6.81 -0.99
CA MET A 153 0.35 6.65 -1.77
C MET A 153 0.46 7.26 -3.16
N SER A 154 -0.17 6.67 -4.16
CA SER A 154 -0.14 7.19 -5.52
C SER A 154 -1.33 6.73 -6.36
N ALA A 155 -1.60 7.46 -7.43
CA ALA A 155 -2.39 6.99 -8.56
C ALA A 155 -1.76 7.59 -9.82
N ASP A 156 -0.63 7.00 -10.24
CA ASP A 156 0.23 7.28 -11.41
C ASP A 156 1.67 7.68 -11.08
N CYS A 157 1.93 8.40 -9.99
CA CYS A 157 3.30 8.68 -9.55
C CYS A 157 4.02 7.41 -9.07
N THR A 158 5.35 7.38 -9.11
CA THR A 158 6.12 6.20 -8.68
C THR A 158 6.27 6.18 -7.16
N GLY A 159 5.70 5.17 -6.51
CA GLY A 159 6.04 4.84 -5.13
C GLY A 159 7.33 4.03 -5.11
N ILE A 160 8.34 4.46 -4.34
CA ILE A 160 9.63 3.78 -4.24
C ILE A 160 9.84 3.30 -2.81
N LEU A 161 10.32 2.08 -2.65
CA LEU A 161 10.69 1.51 -1.36
C LEU A 161 12.20 1.28 -1.32
N LEU A 162 12.83 1.71 -0.23
CA LEU A 162 14.27 1.59 0.01
C LEU A 162 14.52 0.70 1.22
N TYR A 163 15.56 -0.13 1.15
CA TYR A 163 15.98 -0.96 2.27
C TYR A 163 17.50 -1.11 2.33
N ASP A 164 18.05 -0.89 3.52
CA ASP A 164 19.42 -1.16 3.89
C ASP A 164 19.43 -2.24 5.00
N PRO A 165 19.83 -3.49 4.69
CA PRO A 165 19.87 -4.57 5.65
C PRO A 165 20.99 -4.43 6.68
N LEU A 166 22.08 -3.71 6.36
CA LEU A 166 23.23 -3.57 7.26
C LEU A 166 22.87 -2.67 8.45
N HIS A 167 22.21 -1.55 8.16
CA HIS A 167 21.82 -0.56 9.17
C HIS A 167 20.37 -0.73 9.66
N ASN A 168 19.62 -1.71 9.12
CA ASN A 168 18.19 -1.88 9.33
C ASN A 168 17.42 -0.58 9.08
N ALA A 169 17.69 0.07 7.95
CA ALA A 169 17.03 1.31 7.57
C ALA A 169 16.08 1.08 6.39
N ILE A 170 14.92 1.71 6.42
CA ILE A 170 13.93 1.69 5.35
C ILE A 170 13.56 3.10 4.94
N GLY A 171 13.08 3.22 3.70
CA GLY A 171 12.51 4.46 3.18
C GLY A 171 11.31 4.21 2.27
N ALA A 172 10.41 5.19 2.22
CA ALA A 172 9.28 5.22 1.29
C ALA A 172 9.23 6.59 0.62
N ILE A 173 9.18 6.63 -0.71
CA ILE A 173 9.31 7.86 -1.51
C ILE A 173 8.17 7.98 -2.50
N HIS A 174 7.58 9.16 -2.56
CA HIS A 174 6.66 9.60 -3.61
C HIS A 174 7.42 10.36 -4.70
N ALA A 175 7.65 9.70 -5.83
CA ALA A 175 8.29 10.29 -6.99
C ALA A 175 7.28 10.54 -8.12
N GLY A 176 6.57 11.67 -8.03
CA GLY A 176 5.91 12.27 -9.19
C GLY A 176 6.92 12.98 -10.10
N ARG A 177 6.44 13.56 -11.21
CA ARG A 177 7.30 14.33 -12.14
C ARG A 177 8.11 15.42 -11.42
N ALA A 178 7.45 16.24 -10.60
CA ALA A 178 8.11 17.35 -9.91
C ALA A 178 9.19 16.85 -8.94
N GLY A 179 8.87 15.86 -8.10
CA GLY A 179 9.84 15.24 -7.18
C GLY A 179 11.01 14.57 -7.90
N ALA A 180 10.75 13.87 -9.02
CA ALA A 180 11.81 13.26 -9.83
C ALA A 180 12.75 14.33 -10.44
N LEU A 181 12.21 15.40 -11.02
CA LEU A 181 13.01 16.51 -11.56
C LEU A 181 13.72 17.35 -10.48
N ALA A 182 13.27 17.25 -9.23
CA ALA A 182 13.91 17.79 -8.04
C ALA A 182 14.84 16.78 -7.34
N GLU A 183 15.10 15.62 -7.95
CA GLU A 183 16.06 14.61 -7.48
C GLU A 183 15.74 14.03 -6.09
N ILE A 184 14.45 13.84 -5.77
CA ILE A 184 14.03 13.30 -4.47
C ILE A 184 14.68 11.94 -4.15
N LEU A 185 14.87 11.07 -5.14
CA LEU A 185 15.46 9.74 -4.93
C LEU A 185 16.94 9.83 -4.51
N PRO A 186 17.84 10.49 -5.27
CA PRO A 186 19.22 10.75 -4.82
C PRO A 186 19.30 11.44 -3.46
N LYS A 187 18.46 12.46 -3.22
CA LYS A 187 18.42 13.18 -1.95
C LYS A 187 18.01 12.28 -0.79
N THR A 188 17.07 11.37 -1.00
CA THR A 188 16.65 10.41 0.04
C THR A 188 17.77 9.43 0.36
N ILE A 189 18.48 8.92 -0.67
CA ILE A 189 19.65 8.05 -0.46
C ILE A 189 20.73 8.77 0.33
N HIS A 190 20.99 10.04 0.02
CA HIS A 190 21.92 10.87 0.77
C HIS A 190 21.47 11.07 2.23
N ALA A 191 20.19 11.36 2.46
CA ALA A 191 19.64 11.48 3.81
C ALA A 191 19.77 10.17 4.62
N MET A 192 19.55 9.00 3.99
CA MET A 192 19.80 7.71 4.64
C MET A 192 21.28 7.51 4.98
N HIS A 193 22.19 7.95 4.10
CA HIS A 193 23.62 7.94 4.39
C HIS A 193 23.96 8.81 5.60
N GLU A 194 23.49 10.05 5.64
CA GLU A 194 23.75 10.99 6.74
C GLU A 194 23.15 10.51 8.07
N SER A 195 21.92 9.98 8.05
CA SER A 195 21.19 9.57 9.25
C SER A 195 21.62 8.21 9.81
N PHE A 196 21.96 7.26 8.94
CA PHE A 196 22.13 5.86 9.32
C PHE A 196 23.46 5.23 8.90
N GLY A 197 24.27 5.93 8.10
CA GLY A 197 25.48 5.37 7.51
C GLY A 197 25.23 4.48 6.29
N THR A 198 24.03 4.53 5.71
CA THR A 198 23.66 3.74 4.52
C THR A 198 24.65 3.97 3.39
N SER A 199 25.18 2.87 2.85
CA SER A 199 26.05 2.89 1.68
C SER A 199 25.28 2.41 0.45
N LYS A 200 25.64 2.92 -0.72
CA LYS A 200 24.98 2.56 -1.99
C LYS A 200 25.13 1.07 -2.31
N GLU A 201 26.20 0.45 -1.81
CA GLU A 201 26.49 -0.99 -1.91
C GLU A 201 25.61 -1.84 -0.98
N ASP A 202 24.89 -1.26 -0.03
CA ASP A 202 24.00 -2.00 0.87
C ASP A 202 22.52 -1.77 0.52
N LEU A 203 22.23 -0.71 -0.24
CA LEU A 203 20.89 -0.28 -0.56
C LEU A 203 20.21 -1.18 -1.60
N TYR A 204 18.98 -1.58 -1.33
CA TYR A 204 18.05 -2.22 -2.25
C TYR A 204 16.87 -1.27 -2.53
N ILE A 205 16.44 -1.21 -3.79
CA ILE A 205 15.50 -0.21 -4.29
C ILE A 205 14.43 -0.89 -5.12
N VAL A 206 13.16 -0.60 -4.82
CA VAL A 206 12.03 -1.08 -5.63
C VAL A 206 11.18 0.09 -6.09
N LEU A 207 11.01 0.22 -7.41
CA LEU A 207 10.07 1.15 -8.03
C LEU A 207 8.75 0.42 -8.27
N GLY A 208 7.68 0.89 -7.63
CA GLY A 208 6.35 0.29 -7.72
C GLY A 208 5.58 0.62 -9.01
N PRO A 209 4.35 0.09 -9.15
CA PRO A 209 3.46 0.41 -10.26
C PRO A 209 3.25 1.92 -10.41
N SER A 210 3.39 2.44 -11.62
CA SER A 210 3.30 3.86 -11.94
C SER A 210 2.87 4.07 -13.38
N ILE A 211 2.55 5.31 -13.79
CA ILE A 211 2.21 5.58 -15.19
C ILE A 211 3.47 5.52 -16.06
N GLY A 212 3.40 4.75 -17.15
CA GLY A 212 4.50 4.61 -18.10
C GLY A 212 4.48 5.68 -19.21
N GLY A 213 5.60 5.79 -19.94
CA GLY A 213 5.70 6.59 -21.18
C GLY A 213 4.82 6.08 -22.34
N CYS A 214 4.10 4.99 -22.13
CA CYS A 214 3.00 4.55 -23.00
C CYS A 214 1.73 5.40 -22.83
N CYS A 215 1.49 5.99 -21.65
CA CYS A 215 0.23 6.70 -21.33
C CYS A 215 0.41 8.14 -20.82
N TYR A 216 1.58 8.49 -20.28
CA TYR A 216 1.76 9.80 -19.65
C TYR A 216 2.06 10.92 -20.64
N GLU A 217 1.02 11.41 -21.30
CA GLU A 217 1.11 12.57 -22.19
C GLU A 217 1.37 13.86 -21.39
N ILE A 218 2.38 14.62 -21.83
CA ILE A 218 2.80 15.90 -21.27
C ILE A 218 2.81 16.99 -22.35
N ASN A 219 2.91 18.25 -21.93
CA ASN A 219 3.08 19.37 -22.86
C ASN A 219 4.55 19.60 -23.21
N GLU A 220 4.79 20.43 -24.23
CA GLU A 220 6.13 20.73 -24.73
C GLU A 220 7.02 21.45 -23.70
N SER A 221 6.44 22.29 -22.83
CA SER A 221 7.22 22.99 -21.80
C SER A 221 7.85 22.02 -20.80
N ILE A 222 7.14 20.95 -20.43
CA ILE A 222 7.67 19.90 -19.56
C ILE A 222 8.75 19.09 -20.31
N ALA A 223 8.55 18.83 -21.60
CA ALA A 223 9.54 18.11 -22.41
C ALA A 223 10.86 18.88 -22.45
N LEU A 224 10.80 20.18 -22.71
CA LEU A 224 11.96 21.06 -22.72
C LEU A 224 12.66 21.10 -21.35
N GLU A 225 11.91 21.13 -20.25
CA GLU A 225 12.48 21.06 -18.89
C GLU A 225 13.26 19.75 -18.68
N CYS A 226 12.71 18.62 -19.14
CA CYS A 226 13.40 17.32 -19.05
C CYS A 226 14.68 17.32 -19.90
N GLU A 227 14.64 17.83 -21.13
CA GLU A 227 15.81 17.95 -22.02
C GLU A 227 16.90 18.84 -21.39
N GLN A 228 16.53 20.00 -20.84
CA GLN A 228 17.46 20.92 -20.18
C GLN A 228 18.14 20.32 -18.94
N LYS A 229 17.43 19.44 -18.23
CA LYS A 229 17.96 18.68 -17.08
C LYS A 229 18.72 17.42 -17.48
N GLY A 230 18.88 17.13 -18.78
CA GLY A 230 19.62 15.97 -19.28
C GLY A 230 18.82 14.67 -19.27
N TYR A 231 17.50 14.73 -19.21
CA TYR A 231 16.59 13.57 -19.18
C TYR A 231 15.88 13.31 -20.51
N SER A 232 16.53 13.63 -21.63
CA SER A 232 15.94 13.45 -22.98
C SER A 232 15.51 12.00 -23.26
N ASP A 233 16.21 11.01 -22.70
CA ASP A 233 15.90 9.59 -22.88
C ASP A 233 14.57 9.17 -22.21
N SER A 234 14.04 10.00 -21.31
CA SER A 234 12.72 9.78 -20.70
C SER A 234 11.56 10.19 -21.60
N LEU A 235 11.82 10.83 -22.74
CA LEU A 235 10.82 11.38 -23.63
C LEU A 235 10.58 10.50 -24.85
N ARG A 236 9.30 10.27 -25.16
CA ARG A 236 8.87 9.60 -26.39
C ARG A 236 7.96 10.53 -27.18
N ARG A 237 8.36 10.90 -28.40
CA ARG A 237 7.58 11.75 -29.30
C ARG A 237 6.90 10.90 -30.36
N GLU A 238 5.57 10.97 -30.46
CA GLU A 238 4.78 10.18 -31.42
C GLU A 238 3.57 10.99 -31.90
N LYS A 239 3.38 11.09 -33.23
CA LYS A 239 2.22 11.75 -33.88
C LYS A 239 1.91 13.15 -33.31
N GLY A 240 2.95 13.94 -33.07
CA GLY A 240 2.82 15.31 -32.54
C GLY A 240 2.54 15.40 -31.03
N LYS A 241 2.57 14.28 -30.30
CA LYS A 241 2.44 14.21 -28.84
C LYS A 241 3.78 13.86 -28.20
N VAL A 242 3.93 14.24 -26.93
CA VAL A 242 5.09 13.90 -26.11
C VAL A 242 4.65 13.11 -24.89
N PHE A 243 5.32 12.00 -24.63
CA PHE A 243 5.07 11.14 -23.48
C PHE A 243 6.31 11.06 -22.60
N LEU A 244 6.10 11.04 -21.28
CA LEU A 244 7.15 11.02 -20.28
C LEU A 244 7.19 9.69 -19.52
N ALA A 245 8.35 9.06 -19.46
CA ALA A 245 8.61 7.93 -18.59
C ALA A 245 9.38 8.37 -17.33
N VAL A 246 8.67 8.67 -16.24
CA VAL A 246 9.30 9.13 -14.98
C VAL A 246 10.28 8.09 -14.44
N ASN A 247 9.99 6.79 -14.57
CA ASN A 247 10.92 5.74 -14.15
C ASN A 247 12.26 5.80 -14.91
N THR A 248 12.29 6.27 -16.16
CA THR A 248 13.56 6.46 -16.89
C THR A 248 14.43 7.55 -16.23
N ILE A 249 13.83 8.64 -15.75
CA ILE A 249 14.53 9.68 -14.99
C ILE A 249 15.14 9.08 -13.72
N LEU A 250 14.33 8.35 -12.96
CA LEU A 250 14.74 7.73 -11.69
C LEU A 250 15.87 6.71 -11.91
N LEU A 251 15.78 5.89 -12.95
CA LEU A 251 16.82 4.93 -13.30
C LEU A 251 18.13 5.61 -13.73
N GLN A 252 18.06 6.70 -14.50
CA GLN A 252 19.23 7.49 -14.88
C GLN A 252 19.91 8.13 -13.65
N GLN A 253 19.12 8.58 -12.66
CA GLN A 253 19.63 9.09 -11.39
C GLN A 253 20.36 7.99 -10.59
N LEU A 254 19.81 6.78 -10.54
CA LEU A 254 20.45 5.64 -9.89
C LEU A 254 21.74 5.19 -10.60
N ASP A 255 21.76 5.23 -11.93
CA ASP A 255 22.95 4.96 -12.74
C ASP A 255 24.06 5.98 -12.45
N THR A 256 23.71 7.26 -12.34
CA THR A 256 24.65 8.34 -11.94
C THR A 256 25.26 8.09 -10.56
N LEU A 257 24.47 7.54 -9.62
CA LEU A 257 24.95 7.15 -8.30
C LEU A 257 25.76 5.84 -8.30
N ASN A 258 25.82 5.13 -9.43
CA ASN A 258 26.43 3.81 -9.60
C ASN A 258 25.80 2.75 -8.68
N ILE A 259 24.47 2.78 -8.54
CA ILE A 259 23.74 1.68 -7.88
C ILE A 259 23.73 0.47 -8.82
N GLN A 260 24.10 -0.70 -8.30
CA GLN A 260 24.12 -1.94 -9.08
C GLN A 260 22.71 -2.33 -9.53
N LYS A 261 22.57 -2.81 -10.77
CA LYS A 261 21.27 -3.16 -11.36
C LYS A 261 20.58 -4.28 -10.59
N GLU A 262 21.35 -5.19 -10.01
CA GLU A 262 20.88 -6.32 -9.20
C GLU A 262 20.22 -5.86 -7.88
N ARG A 263 20.41 -4.59 -7.50
CA ARG A 263 19.82 -3.95 -6.33
C ARG A 263 18.60 -3.09 -6.65
N ILE A 264 18.15 -3.11 -7.90
CA ILE A 264 17.02 -2.32 -8.37
C ILE A 264 15.99 -3.28 -8.98
N GLU A 265 14.76 -3.22 -8.48
CA GLU A 265 13.61 -3.85 -9.10
C GLU A 265 12.64 -2.77 -9.59
N VAL A 266 12.13 -2.93 -10.81
CA VAL A 266 11.07 -2.10 -11.35
C VAL A 266 9.86 -2.99 -11.61
N ILE A 267 8.76 -2.71 -10.94
CA ILE A 267 7.48 -3.37 -11.22
C ILE A 267 6.89 -2.69 -12.45
N GLU A 268 7.10 -3.28 -13.63
CA GLU A 268 6.74 -2.72 -14.95
C GLU A 268 5.22 -2.74 -15.24
N HIS A 269 4.42 -2.23 -14.30
CA HIS A 269 2.97 -2.15 -14.40
C HIS A 269 2.55 -0.70 -14.61
N CYS A 270 2.12 -0.38 -15.84
CA CYS A 270 1.52 0.93 -16.12
C CYS A 270 0.14 1.01 -15.47
N THR A 271 -0.04 1.90 -14.49
CA THR A 271 -1.31 2.09 -13.76
C THR A 271 -2.47 2.45 -14.68
N ALA A 272 -2.21 3.26 -15.72
CA ALA A 272 -3.21 3.64 -16.70
C ALA A 272 -3.58 2.49 -17.66
N CYS A 273 -2.62 1.66 -18.08
CA CYS A 273 -2.92 0.48 -18.93
C CYS A 273 -3.63 -0.62 -18.14
N LYS A 274 -3.23 -0.82 -16.89
CA LYS A 274 -3.78 -1.83 -15.98
C LYS A 274 -4.77 -1.20 -15.00
N ASN A 275 -5.62 -0.29 -15.48
CA ASN A 275 -6.57 0.45 -14.61
C ASN A 275 -7.60 -0.47 -13.93
N ASP A 276 -7.85 -1.66 -14.48
CA ASP A 276 -8.65 -2.69 -13.80
C ASP A 276 -8.00 -3.17 -12.49
N ASP A 277 -6.68 -3.10 -12.37
CA ASP A 277 -5.91 -3.52 -11.18
C ASP A 277 -5.40 -2.34 -10.35
N TYR A 278 -5.22 -1.17 -10.95
CA TYR A 278 -4.65 -0.01 -10.26
C TYR A 278 -5.51 1.24 -10.43
N PHE A 279 -5.63 2.03 -9.37
CA PHE A 279 -6.14 3.39 -9.50
C PHE A 279 -5.19 4.22 -10.39
N SER A 280 -5.75 4.99 -11.33
CA SER A 280 -4.97 5.86 -12.20
C SER A 280 -5.67 7.20 -12.35
N TYR A 281 -5.05 8.28 -11.87
CA TYR A 281 -5.61 9.61 -11.98
C TYR A 281 -5.86 10.00 -13.44
N ARG A 282 -4.94 9.63 -14.33
CA ARG A 282 -5.02 9.91 -15.76
C ARG A 282 -6.12 9.12 -16.46
N ALA A 283 -6.30 7.84 -16.13
CA ALA A 283 -7.33 7.01 -16.77
C ALA A 283 -8.73 7.25 -16.19
N ASP A 284 -8.84 7.44 -14.87
CA ASP A 284 -10.11 7.56 -14.12
C ASP A 284 -10.68 9.00 -14.11
N THR A 285 -10.37 9.83 -15.11
CA THR A 285 -10.91 11.21 -15.22
C THR A 285 -10.67 12.10 -13.98
N GLN A 286 -9.54 11.92 -13.29
CA GLN A 286 -9.06 12.74 -12.17
C GLN A 286 -9.77 12.54 -10.81
N GLN A 287 -10.72 11.60 -10.70
CA GLN A 287 -11.35 11.24 -9.42
C GLN A 287 -11.25 9.74 -9.17
N THR A 288 -10.31 9.33 -8.33
CA THR A 288 -10.01 7.92 -8.06
C THR A 288 -9.28 7.74 -6.73
N GLY A 289 -9.17 6.49 -6.28
CA GLY A 289 -8.45 6.12 -5.06
C GLY A 289 -6.93 6.27 -5.17
N ARG A 290 -6.20 5.81 -4.16
CA ARG A 290 -4.74 5.66 -4.21
C ARG A 290 -4.34 4.23 -3.90
N ILE A 291 -3.41 3.71 -4.70
CA ILE A 291 -2.62 2.55 -4.32
C ILE A 291 -1.51 2.98 -3.36
N ALA A 292 -0.93 2.05 -2.64
CA ALA A 292 0.11 2.33 -1.66
C ALA A 292 1.33 1.41 -1.81
N GLY A 293 2.52 1.95 -1.61
CA GLY A 293 3.71 1.17 -1.26
C GLY A 293 3.85 1.17 0.26
N LEU A 294 3.97 -0.02 0.85
CA LEU A 294 4.16 -0.27 2.28
C LEU A 294 5.53 -0.93 2.47
N ILE A 295 6.28 -0.48 3.48
CA ILE A 295 7.50 -1.15 3.93
C ILE A 295 7.58 -1.12 5.47
N LEU A 296 7.99 -2.23 6.07
CA LEU A 296 8.02 -2.45 7.52
C LEU A 296 9.19 -3.34 7.92
N LEU A 297 9.95 -2.88 8.91
CA LEU A 297 10.93 -3.70 9.64
C LEU A 297 10.28 -4.26 10.91
N HIS A 298 10.39 -5.56 11.15
CA HIS A 298 9.92 -6.23 12.38
C HIS A 298 10.95 -6.22 13.50
#